data_AF-A0A8U0IQD4-F1
#
_entry.id   AF-A0A8U0IQD4-F1
#
_cell.length_a   1.000
_cell.length_b   1.000
_cell.length_c   1.000
_cell.angle_alpha   90.00
_cell.angle_beta   90.00
_cell.angle_gamma   90.00
#
_symmetry.space_group_name_H-M   'P 1'
#
loop_
_entity.id
_entity.type
_entity.pdbx_description
1 polymer ?
#
loop_
_entity_poly.entity_id
_entity_poly.type
_entity_poly.pdbx_seq_one_letter_code
_entity_poly.pdbx_strand_id
1 'polypeptide(L)'
;MDERVEALAEQNGWQAEGFAARVHYQGGNDYYSIEFYAPSECVLYWKVKGDGETAVPVGRDTVPDPLRERIRQDLAEADVDPEVESQSL
;
A
#
# COMPACT_ATOMS: atom_id res chain seq x y z
N MET A 1 13.40 13.29 0.47
CA MET A 1 12.32 12.30 0.39
C MET A 1 11.18 12.84 1.26
N ASP A 2 9.94 12.40 1.09
CA ASP A 2 8.85 12.87 1.97
C ASP A 2 8.97 12.14 3.32
N GLU A 3 8.80 12.87 4.43
CA GLU A 3 8.97 12.30 5.79
C GLU A 3 8.02 11.11 6.07
N ARG A 4 6.82 11.14 5.49
CA ARG A 4 5.84 10.03 5.61
C ARG A 4 6.28 8.80 4.83
N VAL A 5 6.91 9.01 3.68
CA VAL A 5 7.46 7.93 2.85
C VAL A 5 8.65 7.27 3.56
N GLU A 6 9.50 8.07 4.21
CA GLU A 6 10.62 7.57 5.01
C GLU A 6 10.11 6.77 6.23
N ALA A 7 9.12 7.32 6.96
CA ALA A 7 8.51 6.64 8.11
C ALA A 7 7.80 5.34 7.70
N LEU A 8 7.11 5.31 6.56
CA LEU A 8 6.53 4.06 6.03
C LEU A 8 7.60 3.03 5.71
N ALA A 9 8.77 3.41 5.19
CA ALA A 9 9.85 2.46 4.91
C ALA A 9 10.47 1.83 6.17
N GLU A 10 10.21 2.38 7.36
CA GLU A 10 10.57 1.73 8.64
C GLU A 10 9.57 0.62 9.02
N GLN A 11 8.38 0.61 8.41
CA GLN A 11 7.36 -0.42 8.62
C GLN A 11 7.69 -1.72 7.90
N ASN A 12 7.16 -2.84 8.40
CA ASN A 12 7.54 -4.16 7.93
C ASN A 12 7.26 -4.36 6.43
N GLY A 13 8.32 -4.48 5.62
CA GLY A 13 8.26 -4.84 4.21
C GLY A 13 7.97 -3.68 3.25
N TRP A 14 7.82 -2.45 3.74
CA TRP A 14 7.69 -1.27 2.90
C TRP A 14 9.04 -0.83 2.35
N GLN A 15 9.01 -0.24 1.16
CA GLN A 15 10.17 0.30 0.45
C GLN A 15 9.84 1.69 -0.05
N ALA A 16 10.70 2.66 0.28
CA ALA A 16 10.56 4.04 -0.19
C ALA A 16 11.23 4.22 -1.57
N GLU A 17 10.51 4.84 -2.50
CA GLU A 17 10.97 5.20 -3.83
C GLU A 17 10.48 6.62 -4.19
N GLY A 18 11.35 7.62 -4.03
CA GLY A 18 11.05 9.02 -4.36
C GLY A 18 9.93 9.60 -3.50
N PHE A 19 8.73 9.68 -4.06
CA PHE A 19 7.52 10.22 -3.43
C PHE A 19 6.52 9.15 -3.01
N ALA A 20 6.89 7.88 -3.15
CA ALA A 20 6.03 6.75 -2.86
C ALA A 20 6.68 5.77 -1.89
N ALA A 21 5.85 5.07 -1.13
CA ALA A 21 6.23 3.87 -0.41
C ALA A 21 5.45 2.69 -0.99
N ARG A 22 6.08 1.53 -1.16
CA ARG A 22 5.46 0.31 -1.69
C ARG A 22 5.69 -0.89 -0.77
N VAL A 23 4.67 -1.71 -0.60
CA VAL A 23 4.78 -3.02 0.09
C VAL A 23 4.15 -4.12 -0.75
N HIS A 24 4.76 -5.30 -0.72
CA HIS A 24 4.22 -6.50 -1.32
C HIS A 24 3.65 -7.42 -0.25
N TYR A 25 2.43 -7.90 -0.46
CA TYR A 25 1.74 -8.82 0.44
C TYR A 25 1.35 -10.11 -0.29
N GLN A 26 1.65 -11.24 0.33
CA GLN A 26 1.15 -12.55 -0.11
C GLN A 26 -0.01 -12.97 0.80
N GLY A 27 -1.22 -13.00 0.25
CA GLY A 27 -2.44 -13.42 0.95
C GLY A 27 -3.01 -14.68 0.33
N GLY A 28 -2.75 -15.84 0.93
CA GLY A 28 -3.18 -17.13 0.38
C GLY A 28 -2.54 -17.41 -0.98
N ASN A 29 -3.35 -17.53 -2.03
CA ASN A 29 -2.91 -17.73 -3.42
C ASN A 29 -2.75 -16.43 -4.22
N ASP A 30 -3.09 -15.28 -3.61
CA ASP A 30 -3.04 -13.98 -4.27
C ASP A 30 -1.86 -13.15 -3.77
N TYR A 31 -1.31 -12.36 -4.68
CA TYR A 31 -0.23 -11.42 -4.43
C TYR A 31 -0.73 -10.02 -4.67
N TYR A 32 -0.47 -9.12 -3.74
CA TYR A 32 -0.83 -7.72 -3.82
C TYR A 32 0.42 -6.85 -3.75
N SER A 33 0.45 -5.78 -4.54
CA SER A 33 1.35 -4.65 -4.35
C SER A 33 0.49 -3.46 -3.91
N ILE A 34 0.92 -2.77 -2.88
CA ILE A 34 0.23 -1.63 -2.29
C ILE A 34 1.18 -0.45 -2.35
N GLU A 35 0.70 0.68 -2.82
CA GLU A 35 1.49 1.89 -3.00
C GLU A 35 0.82 3.06 -2.30
N PHE A 36 1.59 3.79 -1.50
CA PHE A 36 1.21 5.10 -0.95
C PHE A 36 1.95 6.20 -1.72
N TYR A 37 1.25 7.25 -2.13
CA TYR A 37 1.84 8.43 -2.76
C TYR A 37 1.62 9.67 -1.91
N ALA A 38 2.70 10.24 -1.37
CA ALA A 38 2.62 11.42 -0.50
C ALA A 38 2.01 12.67 -1.16
N PRO A 39 2.31 13.03 -2.43
CA PRO A 39 1.78 14.26 -3.04
C PRO A 39 0.26 14.27 -3.22
N SER A 40 -0.33 13.09 -3.37
CA SER A 40 -1.77 12.92 -3.61
C SER A 40 -2.51 12.36 -2.39
N GLU A 41 -1.77 12.02 -1.33
CA GLU A 41 -2.28 11.36 -0.12
C GLU A 41 -3.23 10.20 -0.46
N CYS A 42 -2.79 9.30 -1.34
CA CYS A 42 -3.63 8.20 -1.84
C CYS A 42 -2.94 6.84 -1.74
N VAL A 43 -3.74 5.79 -1.56
CA VAL A 43 -3.30 4.39 -1.58
C VAL A 43 -3.83 3.71 -2.84
N LEU A 44 -2.96 3.03 -3.57
CA LEU A 44 -3.30 2.22 -4.73
C LEU A 44 -3.08 0.74 -4.45
N TYR A 45 -4.04 -0.07 -4.89
CA TYR A 45 -4.00 -1.52 -4.79
C TYR A 45 -3.78 -2.16 -6.15
N TRP A 46 -2.84 -3.08 -6.19
CA TRP A 46 -2.51 -3.85 -7.37
C TRP A 46 -2.58 -5.34 -7.05
N LYS A 47 -3.24 -6.11 -7.90
CA LYS A 47 -3.20 -7.57 -7.84
C LYS A 47 -2.19 -8.10 -8.84
N VAL A 48 -1.19 -8.82 -8.34
CA VAL A 48 -0.20 -9.51 -9.17
C VAL A 48 -0.81 -10.82 -9.66
N LYS A 49 -0.78 -11.04 -10.97
CA LYS A 49 -1.27 -12.27 -11.60
C LYS A 49 -0.33 -13.43 -11.28
N GLY A 50 -0.81 -14.68 -11.46
CA GLY A 50 -0.04 -15.89 -11.15
C GLY A 50 1.27 -16.09 -11.93
N ASP A 51 1.55 -15.22 -12.90
CA ASP A 51 2.81 -15.09 -13.61
C ASP A 51 3.89 -14.36 -12.78
N GLY A 52 3.49 -13.63 -11.73
CA GLY A 52 4.41 -12.89 -10.85
C GLY A 52 4.92 -11.57 -11.43
N GLU A 53 4.81 -11.36 -12.74
CA GLU A 53 5.36 -10.18 -13.42
C GLU A 53 4.30 -9.10 -13.67
N THR A 54 3.04 -9.52 -13.89
CA THR A 54 1.96 -8.59 -14.26
C THR A 54 1.14 -8.17 -13.05
N ALA A 55 1.20 -6.88 -12.70
CA ALA A 55 0.34 -6.25 -11.71
C ALA A 55 -0.82 -5.48 -12.38
N VAL A 56 -2.05 -5.70 -11.96
CA VAL A 56 -3.23 -4.97 -12.45
C VAL A 56 -3.84 -4.13 -11.32
N PRO A 57 -4.25 -2.87 -11.58
CA PRO A 57 -4.90 -2.06 -10.58
C PRO A 57 -6.25 -2.69 -10.23
N VAL A 58 -6.58 -2.71 -8.95
CA VAL A 58 -7.84 -3.26 -8.44
C VAL A 58 -8.51 -2.29 -7.49
N GLY A 59 -9.83 -2.34 -7.43
CA GLY A 59 -10.60 -1.56 -6.47
C GLY A 59 -10.38 -2.07 -5.05
N ARG A 60 -10.38 -1.13 -4.10
CA ARG A 60 -10.28 -1.39 -2.65
C ARG A 60 -11.22 -2.49 -2.16
N ASP A 61 -12.46 -2.51 -2.65
CA ASP A 61 -13.49 -3.47 -2.24
C ASP A 61 -13.16 -4.93 -2.63
N THR A 62 -12.20 -5.13 -3.52
CA THR A 62 -11.72 -6.47 -3.92
C THR A 62 -10.57 -6.97 -3.05
N VAL A 63 -10.04 -6.12 -2.17
CA VAL A 63 -8.88 -6.40 -1.32
C VAL A 63 -9.36 -6.96 0.02
N PRO A 64 -8.79 -8.09 0.49
CA PRO A 64 -9.18 -8.70 1.77
C PRO A 64 -9.07 -7.73 2.95
N ASP A 65 -10.06 -7.74 3.86
CA ASP A 65 -10.08 -6.89 5.06
C ASP A 65 -8.78 -6.97 5.88
N PRO A 66 -8.19 -8.15 6.17
CA PRO A 66 -6.96 -8.22 6.98
C PRO A 66 -5.78 -7.49 6.34
N LEU A 67 -5.73 -7.43 5.01
CA LEU A 67 -4.71 -6.66 4.32
C LEU A 67 -4.99 -5.16 4.45
N ARG A 68 -6.24 -4.72 4.25
CA ARG A 68 -6.61 -3.31 4.43
C ARG A 68 -6.39 -2.84 5.87
N GLU A 69 -6.71 -3.66 6.86
CA GLU A 69 -6.45 -3.39 8.28
C GLU A 69 -4.96 -3.19 8.56
N ARG A 70 -4.10 -4.07 8.02
CA ARG A 70 -2.64 -3.91 8.12
C ARG A 70 -2.17 -2.59 7.50
N ILE A 71 -2.61 -2.26 6.28
CA ILE A 71 -2.18 -1.02 5.62
C ILE A 71 -2.58 0.21 6.44
N ARG A 72 -3.80 0.23 7.00
CA ARG A 72 -4.25 1.32 7.88
C ARG A 72 -3.42 1.42 9.16
N GLN A 73 -3.00 0.29 9.71
CA GLN A 73 -2.09 0.27 10.86
C GLN A 73 -0.72 0.85 10.48
N ASP A 74 -0.10 0.37 9.39
CA ASP A 74 1.22 0.83 8.93
C ASP A 74 1.21 2.35 8.65
N LEU A 75 0.12 2.87 8.06
CA LEU A 75 -0.09 4.31 7.85
C LEU A 75 -0.11 5.08 9.18
N ALA A 76 -0.89 4.61 10.15
CA ALA A 76 -1.00 5.26 11.45
C ALA A 76 0.35 5.22 12.22
N GLU A 77 1.11 4.13 12.12
CA GLU A 77 2.45 4.03 12.72
C GLU A 77 3.47 4.94 12.04
N ALA A 78 3.23 5.34 10.79
CA ALA A 78 4.03 6.30 10.03
C ALA A 78 3.52 7.76 10.11
N ASP A 79 2.63 8.06 11.07
CA ASP A 79 1.99 9.38 11.25
C ASP A 79 1.18 9.86 10.02
N VAL A 80 0.71 8.92 9.20
CA VAL A 80 -0.19 9.19 8.07
C VAL A 80 -1.63 8.91 8.51
N ASP A 81 -2.54 9.82 8.19
CA ASP A 81 -3.96 9.62 8.48
C ASP A 81 -4.49 8.36 7.75
N PRO A 82 -5.02 7.35 8.48
CA PRO A 82 -5.44 6.10 7.86
C PRO A 82 -6.70 6.23 6.99
N GLU A 83 -7.42 7.37 7.00
CA GLU A 83 -8.55 7.58 6.11
C GLU A 83 -8.13 7.76 4.65
N VAL A 84 -6.87 8.14 4.39
CA VAL A 84 -6.30 8.21 3.03
C VAL A 84 -6.38 6.88 2.27
N GLU A 85 -6.38 5.75 3.00
CA GLU A 85 -6.57 4.41 2.43
C GLU A 85 -7.95 4.24 1.78
N SER A 86 -8.95 4.98 2.26
CA SER A 86 -10.32 4.92 1.75
C SER A 86 -10.62 6.00 0.71
N GLN A 87 -9.68 6.88 0.42
CA GLN A 87 -9.86 7.93 -0.57
C GLN A 87 -9.69 7.39 -2.00
N SER A 88 -10.59 7.80 -2.88
CA SER A 88 -10.46 7.57 -4.33
C SER A 88 -9.79 8.78 -4.98
N LEU A 89 -8.89 8.53 -5.94
CA LEU A 89 -8.38 9.54 -6.87
C LEU A 89 -9.43 9.95 -7.91
#